data_AF-A0A1X7J5Y8-F1
#
_entry.id   AF-A0A1X7J5Y8-F1
#
_cell.length_a   1.000
_cell.length_b   1.000
_cell.length_c   1.000
_cell.angle_alpha   90.00
_cell.angle_beta   90.00
_cell.angle_gamma   90.00
#
_symmetry.space_group_name_H-M   'P 1'
#
loop_
_entity.id
_entity.type
_entity.pdbx_description
1 polymer ?
#
loop_
_entity_poly.entity_id
_entity_poly.type
_entity_poly.pdbx_seq_one_letter_code
_entity_poly.pdbx_strand_id
1 'polypeptide(L)'
;MSHMTIIWMAVGLGGFLGHAMRIPSGIMVGGMIAGLAVKIAFLPGMEGSRWLSVVSQLLVAGAIVFNSDVSSVKALPSMIPVALGYSVVMLGLGVTVALILSRFFGMDILTSLFAASPGGLSGLGLAATESEANAPLALMFHVSRITLVLITVPAIAKYLSR
;
A
#
# COMPACT_ATOMS: atom_id res chain seq x y z
N MET A 1 27.32 -5.28 -10.31
CA MET A 1 26.48 -4.79 -9.19
C MET A 1 25.32 -5.76 -9.02
N SER A 2 25.05 -6.25 -7.81
CA SER A 2 23.91 -7.16 -7.60
C SER A 2 22.61 -6.42 -7.90
N HIS A 3 21.68 -7.04 -8.62
CA HIS A 3 20.41 -6.42 -9.05
C HIS A 3 19.64 -5.75 -7.89
N MET A 4 19.78 -6.29 -6.68
CA MET A 4 19.24 -5.72 -5.46
C MET A 4 19.79 -4.31 -5.14
N THR A 5 21.08 -4.06 -5.35
CA THR A 5 21.68 -2.73 -5.11
C THR A 5 21.11 -1.65 -6.02
N ILE A 6 20.79 -1.98 -7.27
CA ILE A 6 20.24 -1.04 -8.24
C ILE A 6 18.85 -0.57 -7.81
N ILE A 7 17.98 -1.50 -7.36
CA ILE A 7 16.66 -1.16 -6.85
C ILE A 7 16.78 -0.29 -5.59
N TRP A 8 17.66 -0.64 -4.65
CA TRP A 8 17.83 0.16 -3.42
C TRP A 8 18.34 1.58 -3.69
N MET A 9 19.28 1.75 -4.62
CA MET A 9 19.73 3.07 -5.05
C MET A 9 18.60 3.87 -5.69
N ALA A 10 17.78 3.23 -6.54
CA ALA A 10 16.64 3.88 -7.19
C ALA A 10 15.58 4.30 -6.15
N VAL A 11 15.24 3.43 -5.21
CA VAL A 11 14.30 3.73 -4.12
C VAL A 11 14.84 4.87 -3.24
N GLY A 12 16.14 4.84 -2.90
CA GLY A 12 16.77 5.89 -2.10
C GLY A 12 16.80 7.24 -2.81
N LEU A 13 17.24 7.27 -4.07
CA LEU A 13 17.28 8.49 -4.87
C LEU A 13 15.88 9.04 -5.13
N GLY A 14 14.93 8.17 -5.50
CA GLY A 14 13.54 8.54 -5.71
C GLY A 14 12.90 9.12 -4.44
N GLY A 15 13.13 8.50 -3.29
CA GLY A 15 12.64 9.00 -2.01
C GLY A 15 13.25 10.35 -1.63
N PHE A 16 14.56 10.52 -1.85
CA PHE A 16 15.24 11.80 -1.62
C PHE A 16 14.68 12.91 -2.52
N LEU A 17 14.52 12.64 -3.82
CA LEU A 17 13.95 13.58 -4.78
C LEU A 17 12.49 13.92 -4.42
N GLY A 18 11.69 12.92 -4.06
CA GLY A 18 10.29 13.13 -3.65
C GLY A 18 10.18 14.00 -2.40
N HIS A 19 11.11 13.84 -1.44
CA HIS A 19 11.21 14.71 -0.29
C HIS A 19 11.63 16.14 -0.68
N ALA A 20 12.64 16.29 -1.55
CA ALA A 20 13.11 17.59 -2.02
C ALA A 20 12.02 18.38 -2.77
N MET A 21 11.16 17.68 -3.52
CA MET A 21 10.01 18.28 -4.22
C MET A 21 8.83 18.65 -3.30
N ARG A 22 8.93 18.44 -1.98
CA ARG A 22 7.88 18.73 -0.98
C ARG A 22 6.54 18.02 -1.28
N ILE A 23 6.62 16.84 -1.89
CA ILE A 23 5.44 16.01 -2.13
C ILE A 23 4.99 15.43 -0.77
N PRO A 24 3.68 15.40 -0.45
CA PRO A 24 3.19 14.72 0.73
C PRO A 24 3.63 13.25 0.73
N SER A 25 4.24 12.81 1.84
CA SER A 25 4.87 11.49 1.94
C SER A 25 5.90 11.22 0.83
N GLY A 26 6.64 12.27 0.41
CA GLY A 26 7.54 12.26 -0.74
C GLY A 26 8.63 11.18 -0.72
N ILE A 27 9.14 10.81 0.46
CA ILE A 27 10.08 9.70 0.61
C ILE A 27 9.46 8.39 0.11
N MET A 28 8.23 8.11 0.52
CA MET A 28 7.52 6.88 0.21
C MET A 28 7.04 6.89 -1.25
N VAL A 29 6.40 7.97 -1.69
CA VAL A 29 5.90 8.13 -3.06
C VAL A 29 7.05 8.08 -4.08
N GLY A 30 8.10 8.88 -3.86
CA GLY A 30 9.25 8.95 -4.76
C GLY A 30 10.02 7.64 -4.83
N GLY A 31 10.21 6.97 -3.68
CA GLY A 31 10.87 5.67 -3.63
C GLY A 31 10.08 4.58 -4.35
N MET A 32 8.74 4.55 -4.20
CA MET A 32 7.87 3.60 -4.90
C MET A 32 7.90 3.80 -6.42
N ILE A 33 7.79 5.05 -6.89
CA ILE A 33 7.79 5.35 -8.33
C ILE A 33 9.15 4.98 -8.96
N ALA A 34 10.26 5.41 -8.36
CA ALA A 34 11.59 5.13 -8.88
C ALA A 34 11.93 3.63 -8.83
N GLY A 35 11.61 2.96 -7.72
CA GLY A 35 11.80 1.52 -7.58
C GLY A 35 10.98 0.72 -8.59
N LEU A 36 9.72 1.10 -8.82
CA LEU A 36 8.86 0.47 -9.81
C LEU A 36 9.38 0.69 -11.23
N ALA A 37 9.77 1.92 -11.59
CA ALA A 37 10.31 2.24 -12.91
C ALA A 37 11.55 1.40 -13.23
N VAL A 38 12.49 1.28 -12.28
CA VAL A 38 13.69 0.46 -12.44
C VAL A 38 13.36 -1.03 -12.51
N LYS A 39 12.40 -1.51 -11.70
CA LYS A 39 11.98 -2.90 -11.74
C LYS A 39 11.39 -3.27 -13.10
N ILE A 40 10.54 -2.41 -13.67
CA ILE A 40 9.95 -2.61 -15.01
C ILE A 40 11.02 -2.57 -16.09
N ALA A 41 11.95 -1.62 -16.04
CA ALA A 41 12.93 -1.41 -17.10
C ALA A 41 14.06 -2.45 -17.12
N PHE A 42 14.50 -2.93 -15.95
CA PHE A 42 15.74 -3.71 -15.86
C PHE A 42 15.59 -5.07 -15.17
N LEU A 43 14.52 -5.30 -14.39
CA LEU A 43 14.44 -6.44 -13.47
C LEU A 43 13.03 -7.08 -13.40
N PRO A 44 12.41 -7.46 -14.54
CA PRO A 44 11.04 -7.96 -14.58
C PRO A 44 10.81 -9.28 -13.81
N GLY A 45 11.89 -10.03 -13.49
CA GLY A 45 11.82 -11.32 -12.78
C GLY A 45 12.28 -11.28 -11.31
N MET A 46 12.57 -10.10 -10.72
CA MET A 46 12.98 -10.05 -9.31
C MET A 46 11.79 -10.30 -8.38
N GLU A 47 11.82 -11.46 -7.73
CA GLU A 47 10.89 -11.81 -6.66
C GLU A 47 11.14 -10.97 -5.41
N GLY A 48 10.06 -10.73 -4.65
CA GLY A 48 10.15 -10.04 -3.37
C GLY A 48 10.84 -10.91 -2.34
N SER A 49 11.73 -10.33 -1.52
CA SER A 49 12.31 -11.05 -0.39
C SER A 49 11.32 -11.11 0.77
N ARG A 50 10.91 -12.31 1.17
CA ARG A 50 10.02 -12.54 2.33
C ARG A 50 10.57 -11.89 3.60
N TRP A 51 11.88 -11.98 3.82
CA TRP A 51 12.55 -11.35 4.96
C TRP A 51 12.40 -9.83 4.96
N LEU A 52 12.48 -9.20 3.79
CA LEU A 52 12.32 -7.75 3.69
C LEU A 52 10.89 -7.34 4.06
N SER A 53 9.89 -8.10 3.64
CA SER A 53 8.51 -7.85 4.04
C SER A 53 8.32 -8.00 5.54
N VAL A 54 8.84 -9.07 6.15
CA VAL A 54 8.76 -9.28 7.60
C VAL A 54 9.39 -8.12 8.37
N VAL A 55 10.62 -7.72 8.00
CA VAL A 55 11.30 -6.59 8.65
C VAL A 55 10.51 -5.28 8.47
N SER A 56 9.99 -5.00 7.28
CA SER A 56 9.19 -3.80 7.04
C SER A 56 7.92 -3.76 7.89
N GLN A 57 7.25 -4.90 8.06
CA GLN A 57 6.05 -5.00 8.89
C GLN A 57 6.37 -4.78 10.37
N LEU A 58 7.49 -5.33 10.86
CA LEU A 58 7.93 -5.10 12.23
C LEU A 58 8.27 -3.63 12.49
N LEU A 59 8.93 -2.96 11.53
CA LEU A 59 9.24 -1.53 11.63
C LEU A 59 7.97 -0.68 11.62
N VAL A 60 6.99 -0.99 10.77
CA VAL A 60 5.70 -0.29 10.73
C VAL A 60 4.93 -0.53 12.03
N ALA A 61 4.88 -1.76 12.54
CA ALA A 61 4.24 -2.08 13.81
C ALA A 61 4.91 -1.32 14.97
N GLY A 62 6.24 -1.29 15.02
CA GLY A 62 7.00 -0.52 16.00
C GLY A 62 6.67 0.97 15.92
N ALA A 63 6.67 1.56 14.71
CA ALA A 63 6.31 2.96 14.51
C ALA A 63 4.89 3.27 15.01
N ILE A 64 3.91 2.39 14.74
CA ILE A 64 2.54 2.57 15.24
C ILE A 64 2.53 2.57 16.78
N VAL A 65 3.20 1.62 17.43
CA VAL A 65 3.24 1.52 18.90
C VAL A 65 3.94 2.74 19.51
N PHE A 66 5.10 3.14 19.00
CA PHE A 66 5.86 4.27 19.55
C PHE A 66 5.18 5.64 19.35
N ASN A 67 4.36 5.79 18.32
CA ASN A 67 3.60 7.03 18.07
C ASN A 67 2.17 7.00 18.66
N SER A 68 1.78 5.93 19.35
CA SER A 68 0.46 5.82 19.97
C SER A 68 0.45 6.33 21.40
N ASP A 69 -0.49 7.22 21.73
CA ASP A 69 -0.70 7.68 23.10
C ASP A 69 -1.45 6.66 23.96
N VAL A 70 -1.03 6.51 25.23
CA VAL A 70 -1.67 5.60 26.21
C VAL A 70 -3.15 5.96 26.44
N SER A 71 -3.51 7.24 26.34
CA SER A 71 -4.90 7.71 26.43
C SER A 71 -5.76 7.18 25.27
N SER A 72 -5.24 7.20 24.04
CA SER A 72 -5.89 6.61 22.87
C SER A 72 -6.08 5.09 23.04
N VAL A 73 -5.07 4.40 23.59
CA VAL A 73 -5.15 2.95 23.87
C VAL A 73 -6.21 2.63 24.93
N LYS A 74 -6.36 3.47 25.95
CA LYS A 74 -7.41 3.29 26.97
C LYS A 74 -8.81 3.59 26.44
N ALA A 75 -8.93 4.44 25.42
CA ALA A 75 -10.20 4.75 24.75
C ALA A 75 -10.59 3.70 23.68
N LEU A 76 -9.66 2.83 23.25
CA LEU A 76 -9.93 1.81 22.23
C LEU A 76 -11.18 0.96 22.52
N PRO A 77 -11.39 0.42 23.75
CA PRO A 77 -12.53 -0.46 24.02
C PRO A 77 -13.89 0.16 23.72
N SER A 78 -14.08 1.45 24.02
CA SER A 78 -15.33 2.15 23.72
C SER A 78 -15.49 2.46 22.22
N MET A 79 -14.39 2.47 21.47
CA MET A 79 -14.37 2.67 20.03
C MET A 79 -14.47 1.38 19.21
N ILE A 80 -14.37 0.20 19.82
CA ILE A 80 -14.46 -1.10 19.13
C ILE A 80 -15.70 -1.20 18.23
N PRO A 81 -16.93 -0.85 18.67
CA PRO A 81 -18.10 -0.97 17.81
C PRO A 81 -18.02 -0.07 16.57
N VAL A 82 -17.48 1.14 16.72
CA VAL A 82 -17.29 2.09 15.62
C VAL A 82 -16.22 1.58 14.65
N ALA A 83 -15.10 1.06 15.17
CA ALA A 83 -14.04 0.48 14.37
C ALA A 83 -14.51 -0.76 13.57
N LEU A 84 -15.33 -1.61 14.19
CA LEU A 84 -15.95 -2.75 13.51
C LEU A 84 -16.93 -2.30 12.43
N GLY A 85 -17.80 -1.34 12.72
CA GLY A 85 -18.72 -0.76 11.74
C GLY A 85 -17.98 -0.17 10.54
N TYR A 86 -16.94 0.62 10.79
CA TYR A 86 -16.07 1.17 9.74
C TYR A 86 -15.41 0.05 8.90
N SER A 87 -14.90 -0.99 9.55
CA SER A 87 -14.27 -2.12 8.87
C SER A 87 -15.26 -2.87 7.97
N VAL A 88 -16.49 -3.09 8.44
CA VAL A 88 -17.56 -3.72 7.63
C VAL A 88 -17.90 -2.85 6.41
N VAL A 89 -18.02 -1.53 6.58
CA VAL A 89 -18.26 -0.60 5.46
C VAL A 89 -17.11 -0.65 4.45
N MET A 90 -15.86 -0.62 4.92
CA MET A 90 -14.68 -0.71 4.06
C MET A 90 -14.61 -2.04 3.30
N LEU A 91 -14.90 -3.16 3.97
CA LEU A 91 -14.97 -4.47 3.32
C LEU A 91 -16.09 -4.54 2.28
N GLY A 92 -17.29 -4.03 2.61
CA GLY A 92 -18.42 -3.97 1.69
C GLY A 92 -18.13 -3.13 0.45
N LEU A 93 -17.52 -1.96 0.63
CA LEU A 93 -17.06 -1.11 -0.48
C LEU A 93 -15.99 -1.82 -1.31
N GLY A 94 -15.02 -2.48 -0.68
CA GLY A 94 -14.00 -3.27 -1.39
C GLY A 94 -14.60 -4.36 -2.26
N VAL A 95 -15.55 -5.13 -1.73
CA VAL A 95 -16.28 -6.17 -2.49
C VAL A 95 -17.10 -5.53 -3.63
N THR A 96 -17.77 -4.42 -3.38
CA THR A 96 -18.56 -3.71 -4.40
C THR A 96 -17.69 -3.24 -5.55
N VAL A 97 -16.54 -2.63 -5.24
CA VAL A 97 -15.56 -2.19 -6.25
C VAL A 97 -14.98 -3.41 -6.99
N ALA A 98 -14.69 -4.52 -6.30
CA ALA A 98 -14.21 -5.74 -6.93
C ALA A 98 -15.22 -6.30 -7.95
N LEU A 99 -16.51 -6.32 -7.61
CA LEU A 99 -17.57 -6.75 -8.53
C LEU A 99 -17.69 -5.83 -9.74
N ILE A 100 -17.58 -4.52 -9.54
CA ILE A 100 -17.57 -3.53 -10.63
C ILE A 100 -16.36 -3.78 -11.54
N LEU A 101 -15.15 -3.91 -10.97
CA LEU A 101 -13.94 -4.17 -11.75
C LEU A 101 -14.05 -5.47 -12.55
N SER A 102 -14.53 -6.54 -11.93
CA SER A 102 -14.71 -7.82 -12.61
C SER A 102 -15.73 -7.72 -13.74
N ARG A 103 -16.86 -7.04 -13.53
CA ARG A 103 -17.93 -6.94 -14.52
C ARG A 103 -17.60 -6.02 -15.70
N PHE A 104 -16.96 -4.88 -15.45
CA PHE A 104 -16.71 -3.86 -16.47
C PHE A 104 -15.37 -4.04 -17.18
N PHE A 105 -14.35 -4.56 -16.50
CA PHE A 105 -12.99 -4.70 -17.05
C PHE A 105 -12.61 -6.16 -17.35
N GLY A 106 -13.51 -7.12 -17.14
CA GLY A 106 -13.27 -8.54 -17.42
C GLY A 106 -12.20 -9.17 -16.54
N MET A 107 -11.89 -8.54 -15.40
CA MET A 107 -10.92 -9.06 -14.44
C MET A 107 -11.51 -10.26 -13.70
N ASP A 108 -10.67 -11.26 -13.43
CA ASP A 108 -11.01 -12.35 -12.53
C ASP A 108 -11.47 -11.81 -11.16
N ILE A 109 -12.46 -12.47 -10.56
CA ILE A 109 -13.11 -11.99 -9.33
C ILE A 109 -12.14 -12.01 -8.14
N LEU A 110 -11.29 -13.03 -8.01
CA LEU A 110 -10.30 -13.11 -6.94
C LEU A 110 -9.26 -12.01 -7.10
N THR A 111 -8.77 -11.82 -8.32
CA THR A 111 -7.85 -10.72 -8.67
C THR A 111 -8.44 -9.35 -8.34
N SER A 112 -9.71 -9.14 -8.70
CA SER A 112 -10.43 -7.88 -8.43
C SER A 112 -10.63 -7.67 -6.94
N LEU A 113 -10.92 -8.74 -6.19
CA LEU A 113 -11.10 -8.70 -4.74
C LEU A 113 -9.80 -8.33 -4.03
N PHE A 114 -8.69 -8.99 -4.39
CA PHE A 114 -7.37 -8.65 -3.84
C PHE A 114 -6.94 -7.22 -4.22
N ALA A 115 -7.20 -6.79 -5.47
CA ALA A 115 -6.88 -5.45 -5.95
C ALA A 115 -7.68 -4.35 -5.22
N ALA A 116 -8.98 -4.54 -5.03
CA ALA A 116 -9.88 -3.56 -4.42
C ALA A 116 -9.85 -3.57 -2.88
N SER A 117 -9.38 -4.65 -2.27
CA SER A 117 -9.40 -4.81 -0.82
C SER A 117 -8.58 -3.73 -0.10
N PRO A 118 -9.16 -3.04 0.92
CA PRO A 118 -8.41 -2.16 1.79
C PRO A 118 -7.51 -2.99 2.71
N GLY A 119 -6.20 -2.74 2.69
CA GLY A 119 -5.25 -3.47 3.50
C GLY A 119 -3.79 -3.26 3.09
N GLY A 120 -2.90 -3.93 3.81
CA GLY A 120 -1.46 -3.86 3.60
C GLY A 120 -1.00 -4.70 2.41
N LEU A 121 -0.14 -4.10 1.57
CA LEU A 121 0.43 -4.72 0.37
C LEU A 121 1.09 -6.08 0.67
N SER A 122 1.74 -6.21 1.83
CA SER A 122 2.47 -7.42 2.18
C SER A 122 1.57 -8.61 2.48
N GLY A 123 0.52 -8.43 3.29
CA GLY A 123 -0.41 -9.51 3.64
C GLY A 123 -1.32 -9.90 2.48
N LEU A 124 -1.93 -8.90 1.82
CA LEU A 124 -2.82 -9.14 0.69
C LEU A 124 -2.07 -9.61 -0.56
N GLY A 125 -0.83 -9.15 -0.74
CA GLY A 125 0.04 -9.59 -1.83
C GLY A 125 0.41 -11.06 -1.72
N LEU A 126 0.79 -11.52 -0.52
CA LEU A 126 1.07 -12.92 -0.26
C LEU A 126 -0.18 -13.80 -0.44
N ALA A 127 -1.32 -13.36 0.11
CA ALA A 127 -2.58 -14.07 -0.08
C ALA A 127 -2.97 -14.19 -1.56
N ALA A 128 -2.73 -13.14 -2.35
CA ALA A 128 -2.96 -13.17 -3.79
C ALA A 128 -2.02 -14.15 -4.52
N THR A 129 -0.74 -14.24 -4.11
CA THR A 129 0.21 -15.21 -4.70
C THR A 129 -0.06 -16.66 -4.32
N GLU A 130 -0.70 -16.90 -3.17
CA GLU A 130 -1.11 -18.23 -2.71
C GLU A 130 -2.51 -18.63 -3.26
N SER A 131 -3.19 -17.71 -3.93
CA SER A 131 -4.49 -17.92 -4.56
C SER A 131 -4.35 -18.06 -6.08
N GLU A 132 -5.43 -18.43 -6.77
CA GLU A 132 -5.50 -18.48 -8.25
C GLU A 132 -5.58 -17.08 -8.90
N ALA A 133 -5.38 -16.02 -8.12
CA ALA A 133 -5.46 -14.64 -8.59
C ALA A 133 -4.23 -14.22 -9.39
N ASN A 134 -4.39 -13.23 -10.28
CA ASN A 134 -3.27 -12.54 -10.90
C ASN A 134 -2.64 -11.57 -9.89
N ALA A 135 -1.76 -12.12 -9.04
CA ALA A 135 -1.09 -11.37 -7.98
C ALA A 135 -0.28 -10.16 -8.49
N PRO A 136 0.49 -10.25 -9.60
CA PRO A 136 1.16 -9.07 -10.17
C PRO A 136 0.20 -7.92 -10.46
N LEU A 137 -0.96 -8.22 -11.07
CA LEU A 137 -1.97 -7.19 -11.37
C LEU A 137 -2.54 -6.58 -10.08
N ALA A 138 -2.94 -7.41 -9.11
CA ALA A 138 -3.46 -6.91 -7.83
C ALA A 138 -2.45 -6.01 -7.09
N LEU A 139 -1.17 -6.39 -7.09
CA LEU A 139 -0.09 -5.60 -6.48
C LEU A 139 0.09 -4.24 -7.19
N MET A 140 -0.04 -4.17 -8.52
CA MET A 140 0.00 -2.91 -9.25
C MET A 140 -1.13 -1.97 -8.85
N PHE A 141 -2.35 -2.49 -8.63
CA PHE A 141 -3.47 -1.72 -8.10
C PHE A 141 -3.20 -1.20 -6.68
N HIS A 142 -2.59 -2.01 -5.80
CA HIS A 142 -2.24 -1.52 -4.46
C HIS A 142 -1.18 -0.43 -4.47
N VAL A 143 -0.14 -0.59 -5.29
CA VAL A 143 0.92 0.42 -5.45
C VAL A 143 0.33 1.73 -5.96
N SER A 144 -0.47 1.69 -7.02
CA SER A 144 -1.10 2.88 -7.58
C SER A 144 -2.05 3.55 -6.57
N ARG A 145 -2.90 2.77 -5.89
CA ARG A 145 -3.80 3.25 -4.84
C ARG A 145 -3.04 3.94 -3.72
N ILE A 146 -2.00 3.30 -3.16
CA ILE A 146 -1.23 3.86 -2.05
C ILE A 146 -0.58 5.18 -2.48
N THR A 147 0.03 5.22 -3.67
CA THR A 147 0.60 6.46 -4.21
C THR A 147 -0.44 7.57 -4.34
N LEU A 148 -1.61 7.27 -4.90
CA LEU A 148 -2.70 8.24 -5.05
C LEU A 148 -3.22 8.74 -3.70
N VAL A 149 -3.46 7.85 -2.74
CA VAL A 149 -3.96 8.19 -1.40
C VAL A 149 -2.95 9.09 -0.67
N LEU A 150 -1.66 8.76 -0.72
CA LEU A 150 -0.61 9.52 -0.04
C LEU A 150 -0.45 10.95 -0.57
N ILE A 151 -0.73 11.17 -1.85
CA ILE A 151 -0.69 12.51 -2.46
C ILE A 151 -2.01 13.25 -2.19
N THR A 152 -3.12 12.57 -2.41
CA THR A 152 -4.45 13.20 -2.49
C THR A 152 -5.02 13.52 -1.12
N VAL A 153 -4.89 12.63 -0.13
CA VAL A 153 -5.47 12.84 1.21
C VAL A 153 -4.89 14.10 1.87
N PRO A 154 -3.56 14.30 1.93
CA PRO A 154 -3.01 15.53 2.51
C PRO A 154 -3.36 16.78 1.69
N ALA A 155 -3.46 16.67 0.37
CA ALA A 155 -3.86 17.78 -0.50
C ALA A 155 -5.31 18.22 -0.22
N ILE A 156 -6.23 17.26 -0.11
CA ILE A 156 -7.63 17.51 0.27
C ILE A 156 -7.69 18.08 1.68
N ALA A 157 -6.97 17.50 2.64
CA ALA A 157 -6.97 17.99 4.02
C ALA A 157 -6.53 19.46 4.11
N LYS A 158 -5.46 19.85 3.38
CA LYS A 158 -5.00 21.24 3.30
C LYS A 158 -6.02 22.18 2.64
N TYR A 159 -6.76 21.68 1.65
CA TYR A 159 -7.82 22.46 0.99
C TYR A 159 -9.01 22.69 1.93
N LEU A 160 -9.40 21.65 2.68
CA LEU A 160 -10.55 21.69 3.58
C LEU A 160 -10.26 22.41 4.91
N SER A 161 -8.97 22.51 5.30
CA SER A 161 -8.54 23.24 6.50
C SER A 161 -8.32 24.74 6.26
N ARG A 162 -8.68 25.26 5.08
CA ARG A 162 -8.71 26.69 4.75
C ARG A 162 -10.13 27.21 4.77
#